data_AF-A0A845ZNZ1-F1
#
_entry.id   AF-A0A845ZNZ1-F1
#
_cell.length_a   1.000
_cell.length_b   1.000
_cell.length_c   1.000
_cell.angle_alpha   90.00
_cell.angle_beta   90.00
_cell.angle_gamma   90.00
#
_symmetry.space_group_name_H-M   'P 1'
#
loop_
_entity.id
_entity.type
_entity.pdbx_description
1 polymer ?
#
loop_
_entity_poly.entity_id
_entity_poly.type
_entity_poly.pdbx_seq_one_letter_code
_entity_poly.pdbx_strand_id
1 'polypeptide(L)'
;MTSITNGNKKIIYDIGANNGDDVPYYLKKADIVIAVEANPILCEQMQKRFALEIQQQKLVIENCVLTAANEVTSVPFYIHKTKHVLSQFPAPTHKPENYEKVFLPGKTVNQLFYEHGYPYYVKIDIEHYDHVILRSLLNNDIRPKYISAESHSIEVFILLASLGNYDAFKIVNGSSVATTYHNWPISTTTGEEVYSFPYHSAGPFGEDVAGEWVNSESLFRTLLSDGLGWKDI
;
A
#
# COMPACT_ATOMS: atom_id res chain seq x y z
N MET A 1 -35.00 -8.78 1.35
CA MET A 1 -34.55 -10.11 0.89
C MET A 1 -34.16 -10.02 -0.57
N THR A 2 -32.85 -9.96 -0.83
CA THR A 2 -32.21 -10.45 -2.05
C THR A 2 -30.75 -10.68 -1.68
N SER A 3 -30.51 -11.85 -1.08
CA SER A 3 -29.16 -12.37 -0.91
C SER A 3 -28.66 -12.78 -2.28
N ILE A 4 -27.90 -11.91 -2.92
CA ILE A 4 -27.03 -12.31 -4.03
C ILE A 4 -25.73 -12.76 -3.36
N THR A 5 -25.56 -14.08 -3.25
CA THR A 5 -24.27 -14.68 -2.93
C THR A 5 -23.36 -14.51 -4.15
N ASN A 6 -22.85 -13.30 -4.38
CA ASN A 6 -21.61 -13.12 -5.12
C ASN A 6 -20.50 -13.40 -4.10
N GLY A 7 -19.63 -14.38 -4.36
CA GLY A 7 -18.38 -14.49 -3.61
C GLY A 7 -17.69 -13.12 -3.70
N ASN A 8 -17.51 -12.44 -2.56
CA ASN A 8 -16.95 -11.09 -2.55
C ASN A 8 -15.53 -11.16 -3.12
N LYS A 9 -15.31 -10.50 -4.27
CA LYS A 9 -14.01 -10.43 -4.95
C LYS A 9 -12.96 -9.92 -3.96
N LYS A 10 -11.84 -10.63 -3.80
CA LYS A 10 -10.70 -10.16 -2.99
C LYS A 10 -9.92 -9.13 -3.80
N ILE A 11 -10.01 -7.87 -3.39
CA ILE A 11 -9.34 -6.74 -4.03
C ILE A 11 -8.19 -6.29 -3.12
N ILE A 12 -6.98 -6.22 -3.67
CA ILE A 12 -5.84 -5.61 -3.00
C ILE A 12 -5.56 -4.26 -3.62
N TYR A 13 -5.37 -3.24 -2.79
CA TYR A 13 -4.85 -1.94 -3.21
C TYR A 13 -3.40 -1.80 -2.77
N ASP A 14 -2.54 -1.50 -3.72
CA ASP A 14 -1.14 -1.20 -3.52
C ASP A 14 -0.93 0.29 -3.80
N ILE A 15 -1.04 1.12 -2.76
CA ILE A 15 -0.95 2.58 -2.87
C ILE A 15 0.50 3.00 -2.70
N GLY A 16 1.08 3.56 -3.77
CA GLY A 16 2.53 3.78 -3.86
C GLY A 16 3.26 2.59 -4.45
N ALA A 17 2.64 1.91 -5.42
CA ALA A 17 3.11 0.64 -5.98
C ALA A 17 4.52 0.72 -6.62
N ASN A 18 5.02 1.92 -6.92
CA ASN A 18 6.36 2.14 -7.42
C ASN A 18 6.62 1.33 -8.71
N ASN A 19 7.65 0.49 -8.75
CA ASN A 19 7.97 -0.38 -9.88
C ASN A 19 7.18 -1.72 -9.87
N GLY A 20 6.26 -1.88 -8.92
CA GLY A 20 5.35 -3.02 -8.77
C GLY A 20 6.02 -4.27 -8.19
N ASP A 21 7.02 -4.14 -7.32
CA ASP A 21 7.72 -5.30 -6.76
C ASP A 21 6.86 -6.17 -5.83
N ASP A 22 5.79 -5.62 -5.25
CA ASP A 22 4.83 -6.39 -4.43
C ASP A 22 3.69 -7.03 -5.25
N VAL A 23 3.45 -6.54 -6.47
CA VAL A 23 2.36 -7.01 -7.35
C VAL A 23 2.38 -8.53 -7.58
N PRO A 24 3.53 -9.20 -7.83
CA PRO A 24 3.55 -10.66 -8.00
C PRO A 24 3.04 -11.44 -6.79
N TYR A 25 3.35 -10.96 -5.57
CA TYR A 25 2.83 -11.56 -4.33
C TYR A 25 1.32 -11.28 -4.21
N TYR A 26 0.89 -10.04 -4.40
CA TYR A 26 -0.53 -9.67 -4.28
C TYR A 26 -1.44 -10.41 -5.28
N LEU A 27 -0.98 -10.65 -6.51
CA LEU A 27 -1.71 -11.42 -7.52
C LEU A 27 -1.96 -12.88 -7.12
N LYS A 28 -1.17 -13.44 -6.20
CA LYS A 28 -1.38 -14.79 -5.64
C LYS A 28 -2.41 -14.79 -4.51
N LYS A 29 -2.70 -13.62 -3.94
CA LYS A 29 -3.57 -13.43 -2.77
C LYS A 29 -4.97 -12.94 -3.13
N ALA A 30 -5.11 -12.31 -4.30
CA ALA A 30 -6.29 -11.56 -4.70
C ALA A 30 -6.89 -12.07 -6.01
N ASP A 31 -8.15 -11.71 -6.24
CA ASP A 31 -8.78 -11.85 -7.56
C ASP A 31 -8.39 -10.68 -8.49
N ILE A 32 -8.07 -9.52 -7.90
CA ILE A 32 -7.58 -8.33 -8.61
C ILE A 32 -6.69 -7.48 -7.69
N VAL A 33 -5.66 -6.89 -8.28
CA VAL A 33 -4.79 -5.89 -7.65
C VAL A 33 -5.02 -4.55 -8.33
N ILE A 34 -5.19 -3.50 -7.55
CA ILE A 34 -5.23 -2.11 -8.00
C ILE A 34 -3.94 -1.45 -7.52
N ALA A 35 -2.99 -1.30 -8.43
CA ALA A 35 -1.72 -0.62 -8.18
C ALA A 35 -1.90 0.88 -8.45
N VAL A 36 -1.67 1.72 -7.45
CA VAL A 36 -1.77 3.17 -7.58
C VAL A 36 -0.39 3.79 -7.50
N GLU A 37 0.01 4.50 -8.55
CA GLU A 37 1.34 5.10 -8.65
C GLU A 37 1.25 6.45 -9.37
N ALA A 38 1.90 7.48 -8.81
CA ALA A 38 1.85 8.81 -9.38
C ALA A 38 2.89 9.00 -10.50
N ASN A 39 4.09 8.42 -10.38
CA ASN A 39 5.15 8.57 -11.35
C ASN A 39 4.80 7.89 -12.69
N PRO A 40 4.55 8.64 -13.77
CA PRO A 40 4.11 8.08 -15.04
C PRO A 40 5.13 7.13 -15.67
N ILE A 41 6.43 7.35 -15.40
CA ILE A 41 7.51 6.49 -15.90
C ILE A 41 7.41 5.10 -15.28
N LEU A 42 7.13 5.02 -13.98
CA LEU A 42 6.96 3.76 -13.26
C LEU A 42 5.67 3.05 -13.68
N CYS A 43 4.58 3.80 -13.88
CA CYS A 43 3.36 3.23 -14.44
C CYS A 43 3.59 2.60 -15.82
N GLU A 44 4.33 3.26 -16.72
CA GLU A 44 4.65 2.70 -18.04
C GLU A 44 5.51 1.43 -17.92
N GLN A 45 6.46 1.40 -16.98
CA GLN A 45 7.26 0.21 -16.70
C GLN A 45 6.39 -0.95 -16.20
N MET A 46 5.49 -0.70 -15.24
CA MET A 46 4.54 -1.69 -14.75
C MET A 46 3.60 -2.19 -15.86
N GLN A 47 3.11 -1.30 -16.72
CA GLN A 47 2.27 -1.67 -17.88
C GLN A 47 2.98 -2.67 -18.80
N LYS A 48 4.28 -2.47 -19.04
CA LYS A 48 5.10 -3.41 -19.84
C LYS A 48 5.39 -4.70 -19.09
N ARG A 49 5.74 -4.63 -17.81
CA ARG A 49 6.10 -5.77 -16.95
C ARG A 49 4.93 -6.73 -16.74
N PHE A 50 3.72 -6.20 -16.58
CA PHE A 50 2.52 -6.95 -16.20
C PHE A 50 1.44 -6.95 -17.30
N ALA A 51 1.84 -6.86 -18.56
CA ALA A 51 0.92 -6.77 -19.69
C ALA A 51 -0.09 -7.95 -19.74
N LEU A 52 0.35 -9.15 -19.36
CA LEU A 52 -0.50 -10.34 -19.34
C LEU A 52 -1.58 -10.25 -18.25
N GLU A 53 -1.21 -9.84 -17.04
CA GLU A 53 -2.12 -9.74 -15.89
C GLU A 53 -3.15 -8.63 -16.08
N ILE A 54 -2.74 -7.54 -16.75
CA ILE A 54 -3.62 -6.45 -17.16
C ILE A 54 -4.61 -6.95 -18.22
N GLN A 55 -4.13 -7.66 -19.24
CA GLN A 55 -5.00 -8.27 -20.26
C GLN A 55 -6.01 -9.26 -19.64
N GLN A 56 -5.60 -9.97 -18.59
CA GLN A 56 -6.44 -10.90 -17.83
C GLN A 56 -7.35 -10.22 -16.79
N GLN A 57 -7.33 -8.88 -16.70
CA GLN A 57 -8.10 -8.10 -15.73
C GLN A 57 -7.82 -8.46 -14.25
N LYS A 58 -6.61 -8.95 -13.98
CA LYS A 58 -6.10 -9.24 -12.63
C LYS A 58 -5.30 -8.10 -12.04
N LEU A 59 -4.82 -7.17 -12.87
CA LEU A 59 -4.12 -5.95 -12.44
C LEU A 59 -4.72 -4.73 -13.13
N VAL A 60 -4.97 -3.68 -12.34
CA VAL A 60 -5.24 -2.33 -12.83
C VAL A 60 -4.15 -1.41 -12.31
N ILE A 61 -3.66 -0.52 -13.17
CA ILE A 61 -2.67 0.50 -12.82
C ILE A 61 -3.35 1.87 -12.91
N GLU A 62 -3.42 2.55 -11.78
CA GLU A 62 -3.98 3.90 -11.64
C GLU A 62 -2.85 4.92 -11.60
N ASN A 63 -2.63 5.63 -12.72
CA ASN A 63 -1.64 6.69 -12.76
C ASN A 63 -2.22 8.02 -12.24
N CYS A 64 -2.21 8.20 -10.92
CA CYS A 64 -2.78 9.37 -10.27
C CYS A 64 -2.08 9.70 -8.95
N VAL A 65 -2.24 10.94 -8.49
CA VAL A 65 -1.85 11.31 -7.13
C VAL A 65 -3.03 11.06 -6.20
N LEU A 66 -2.84 10.24 -5.16
CA LEU A 66 -3.84 10.11 -4.12
C LEU A 66 -3.89 11.38 -3.26
N THR A 67 -5.10 11.92 -3.07
CA THR A 67 -5.30 13.07 -2.19
C THR A 67 -6.54 12.91 -1.32
N ALA A 68 -6.56 13.58 -0.16
CA ALA A 68 -7.76 13.68 0.67
C ALA A 68 -8.70 14.83 0.24
N ALA A 69 -8.28 15.65 -0.73
CA ALA A 69 -9.08 16.76 -1.23
C ALA A 69 -10.01 16.27 -2.35
N ASN A 70 -11.29 16.65 -2.27
CA ASN A 70 -12.26 16.34 -3.32
C ASN A 70 -11.98 17.16 -4.60
N GLU A 71 -12.28 16.59 -5.76
CA GLU A 71 -12.34 17.27 -7.06
C GLU A 71 -11.04 17.94 -7.55
N VAL A 72 -9.87 17.34 -7.29
CA VAL A 72 -8.61 17.84 -7.85
C VAL A 72 -8.28 17.17 -9.18
N THR A 73 -8.62 17.82 -10.29
CA THR A 73 -8.30 17.33 -11.64
C THR A 73 -6.82 17.44 -12.00
N SER A 74 -6.05 18.25 -11.25
CA SER A 74 -4.63 18.49 -11.50
C SER A 74 -3.88 18.75 -10.18
N VAL A 75 -3.07 17.79 -9.77
CA VAL A 75 -2.29 17.79 -8.53
C VAL A 75 -0.80 17.89 -8.90
N PRO A 76 -0.02 18.76 -8.23
CA PRO A 76 1.43 18.76 -8.42
C PRO A 76 2.05 17.50 -7.82
N PHE A 77 2.90 16.82 -8.58
CA PHE A 77 3.73 15.71 -8.09
C PHE A 77 5.20 16.00 -8.37
N TYR A 78 6.08 15.55 -7.49
CA TYR A 78 7.50 15.89 -7.54
C TYR A 78 8.31 14.62 -7.76
N ILE A 79 8.75 14.43 -9.00
CA ILE A 79 9.55 13.27 -9.41
C ILE A 79 11.00 13.54 -9.03
N HIS A 80 11.61 12.69 -8.21
CA HIS A 80 13.02 12.84 -7.87
C HIS A 80 13.88 12.38 -9.05
N LYS A 81 14.81 13.24 -9.50
CA LYS A 81 15.56 13.09 -10.77
C LYS A 81 16.41 11.81 -10.88
N THR A 82 16.86 11.24 -9.75
CA THR A 82 17.77 10.09 -9.73
C THR A 82 17.37 8.94 -8.81
N LYS A 83 16.31 9.07 -8.01
CA LYS A 83 15.92 8.13 -6.96
C LYS A 83 14.40 8.06 -6.89
N HIS A 84 13.81 7.24 -7.73
CA HIS A 84 12.35 7.20 -7.89
C HIS A 84 11.59 6.98 -6.58
N VAL A 85 12.15 6.21 -5.64
CA VAL A 85 11.61 5.98 -4.28
C VAL A 85 11.39 7.24 -3.45
N LEU A 86 12.10 8.34 -3.77
CA LEU A 86 11.94 9.62 -3.07
C LEU A 86 10.94 10.56 -3.76
N SER A 87 10.29 10.12 -4.84
CA SER A 87 9.28 10.93 -5.52
C SER A 87 8.07 11.10 -4.61
N GLN A 88 7.51 12.30 -4.56
CA GLN A 88 6.60 12.63 -3.47
C GLN A 88 5.51 13.63 -3.86
N PHE A 89 4.46 13.57 -3.07
CA PHE A 89 3.53 14.66 -2.81
C PHE A 89 3.32 14.67 -1.30
N PRO A 90 3.47 15.81 -0.59
CA PRO A 90 3.49 17.20 -1.07
C PRO A 90 4.87 17.67 -1.55
N ALA A 91 4.98 18.98 -1.83
CA ALA A 91 6.21 19.63 -2.29
C ALA A 91 7.40 19.36 -1.35
N PRO A 92 8.58 19.00 -1.90
CA PRO A 92 9.77 18.75 -1.10
C PRO A 92 10.25 20.04 -0.43
N THR A 93 10.51 19.97 0.87
CA THR A 93 11.13 21.07 1.63
C THR A 93 12.65 20.97 1.63
N HIS A 94 13.20 19.77 1.43
CA HIS A 94 14.63 19.49 1.39
C HIS A 94 15.11 19.27 -0.05
N LYS A 95 16.15 20.00 -0.48
CA LYS A 95 16.75 19.92 -1.82
C LYS A 95 15.74 19.87 -2.98
N PRO A 96 14.80 20.84 -3.06
CA PRO A 96 13.77 20.87 -4.10
C PRO A 96 14.35 20.88 -5.52
N GLU A 97 15.59 21.34 -5.71
CA GLU A 97 16.32 21.30 -6.97
C GLU A 97 16.55 19.89 -7.53
N ASN A 98 16.46 18.84 -6.70
CA ASN A 98 16.57 17.45 -7.12
C ASN A 98 15.29 16.88 -7.74
N TYR A 99 14.24 17.68 -7.80
CA TYR A 99 12.93 17.23 -8.24
C TYR A 99 12.50 17.92 -9.53
N GLU A 100 11.70 17.22 -10.31
CA GLU A 100 10.93 17.77 -11.42
C GLU A 100 9.46 17.78 -11.03
N LYS A 101 8.81 18.94 -11.18
CA LYS A 101 7.40 19.11 -10.87
C LYS A 101 6.58 18.78 -12.11
N VAL A 102 5.68 17.80 -11.99
CA VAL A 102 4.68 17.46 -13.00
C VAL A 102 3.28 17.69 -12.43
N PHE A 103 2.28 17.78 -13.30
CA PHE A 103 0.88 17.87 -12.92
C PHE A 103 0.14 16.64 -13.41
N LEU A 104 -0.55 15.97 -12.49
CA LEU A 104 -1.18 14.67 -12.71
C LEU A 104 -2.64 14.70 -12.24
N PRO A 105 -3.49 13.80 -12.73
CA PRO A 105 -4.84 13.66 -12.18
C PRO A 105 -4.77 13.28 -10.70
N GLY A 106 -5.64 13.89 -9.90
CA GLY A 106 -5.86 13.51 -8.50
C GLY A 106 -7.02 12.53 -8.36
N LYS A 107 -6.89 11.58 -7.44
CA LYS A 107 -8.00 10.73 -7.00
C LYS A 107 -8.08 10.67 -5.48
N THR A 108 -9.28 10.52 -4.96
CA THR A 108 -9.53 10.16 -3.57
C THR A 108 -9.67 8.64 -3.44
N VAL A 109 -9.46 8.11 -2.23
CA VAL A 109 -9.71 6.70 -1.92
C VAL A 109 -11.15 6.28 -2.24
N ASN A 110 -12.12 7.16 -1.96
CA ASN A 110 -13.53 6.90 -2.25
C ASN A 110 -13.80 6.73 -3.75
N GLN A 111 -13.16 7.55 -4.60
CA GLN A 111 -13.29 7.40 -6.05
C GLN A 111 -12.73 6.06 -6.51
N LEU A 112 -11.55 5.66 -6.00
CA LEU A 112 -10.97 4.36 -6.34
C LEU A 112 -11.88 3.19 -5.95
N PHE A 113 -12.45 3.21 -4.75
CA PHE A 113 -13.34 2.14 -4.29
C PHE A 113 -14.69 2.13 -4.99
N TYR A 114 -15.19 3.29 -5.38
CA TYR A 114 -16.39 3.38 -6.21
C TYR A 114 -16.15 2.78 -7.60
N GLU A 115 -14.98 3.01 -8.19
CA GLU A 115 -14.60 2.50 -9.52
C GLU A 115 -14.30 1.00 -9.51
N HIS A 116 -13.56 0.50 -8.51
CA HIS A 116 -12.98 -0.85 -8.55
C HIS A 116 -13.57 -1.81 -7.50
N GLY A 117 -14.20 -1.29 -6.45
CA GLY A 117 -14.78 -2.05 -5.34
C GLY A 117 -14.00 -1.91 -4.02
N TYR A 118 -14.62 -2.36 -2.93
CA TYR A 118 -14.05 -2.22 -1.58
C TYR A 118 -12.88 -3.19 -1.32
N PRO A 119 -11.86 -2.76 -0.55
CA PRO A 119 -10.63 -3.51 -0.35
C PRO A 119 -10.79 -4.71 0.60
N TYR A 120 -10.12 -5.81 0.25
CA TYR A 120 -9.76 -6.87 1.21
C TYR A 120 -8.48 -6.51 1.99
N TYR A 121 -7.51 -5.91 1.30
CA TYR A 121 -6.27 -5.40 1.86
C TYR A 121 -5.87 -4.07 1.19
N VAL A 122 -5.29 -3.16 1.96
CA VAL A 122 -4.72 -1.89 1.49
C VAL A 122 -3.30 -1.78 2.05
N LYS A 123 -2.30 -1.66 1.18
CA LYS A 123 -0.97 -1.15 1.51
C LYS A 123 -0.91 0.34 1.18
N ILE A 124 -0.34 1.13 2.08
CA ILE A 124 -0.07 2.55 1.90
C ILE A 124 1.44 2.76 2.07
N ASP A 125 2.09 3.26 1.03
CA ASP A 125 3.53 3.53 0.97
C ASP A 125 3.80 4.75 0.10
N ILE A 126 3.52 5.95 0.62
CA ILE A 126 3.67 7.18 -0.15
C ILE A 126 4.40 8.24 0.66
N GLU A 127 5.56 8.66 0.15
CA GLU A 127 6.47 9.56 0.84
C GLU A 127 5.76 10.80 1.43
N HIS A 128 5.78 10.88 2.77
CA HIS A 128 5.23 11.96 3.60
C HIS A 128 3.70 12.15 3.59
N TYR A 129 2.92 11.21 3.04
CA TYR A 129 1.47 11.39 2.88
C TYR A 129 0.60 10.22 3.37
N ASP A 130 1.22 9.17 3.92
CA ASP A 130 0.54 7.96 4.40
C ASP A 130 -0.54 8.27 5.44
N HIS A 131 -0.18 9.02 6.48
CA HIS A 131 -1.08 9.39 7.57
C HIS A 131 -2.30 10.18 7.09
N VAL A 132 -2.16 10.98 6.03
CA VAL A 132 -3.28 11.74 5.44
C VAL A 132 -4.26 10.81 4.73
N ILE A 133 -3.74 9.88 3.93
CA ILE A 133 -4.57 8.90 3.22
C ILE A 133 -5.19 7.90 4.20
N LEU A 134 -4.43 7.40 5.16
CA LEU A 134 -4.92 6.52 6.21
C LEU A 134 -6.07 7.18 7.00
N ARG A 135 -5.88 8.45 7.41
CA ARG A 135 -6.94 9.20 8.09
C ARG A 135 -8.18 9.36 7.21
N SER A 136 -7.99 9.62 5.92
CA SER A 136 -9.09 9.71 4.95
C SER A 136 -9.88 8.40 4.87
N LEU A 137 -9.21 7.25 4.74
CA LEU A 137 -9.84 5.93 4.76
C LEU A 137 -10.69 5.72 6.02
N LEU A 138 -10.08 5.92 7.18
CA LEU A 138 -10.71 5.63 8.46
C LEU A 138 -11.90 6.56 8.75
N ASN A 139 -11.81 7.83 8.35
CA ASN A 139 -12.92 8.80 8.47
C ASN A 139 -14.10 8.48 7.53
N ASN A 140 -13.86 7.77 6.43
CA ASN A 140 -14.90 7.32 5.50
C ASN A 140 -15.46 5.92 5.84
N ASP A 141 -15.20 5.45 7.05
CA ASP A 141 -15.61 4.15 7.56
C ASP A 141 -15.05 2.94 6.77
N ILE A 142 -13.88 3.10 6.15
CA ILE A 142 -13.27 2.06 5.31
C ILE A 142 -12.21 1.31 6.11
N ARG A 143 -12.54 0.08 6.51
CA ARG A 143 -11.70 -0.82 7.31
C ARG A 143 -11.58 -2.17 6.62
N PRO A 144 -10.62 -2.34 5.69
CA PRO A 144 -10.35 -3.66 5.11
C PRO A 144 -9.99 -4.67 6.19
N LYS A 145 -10.08 -5.96 5.87
CA LYS A 145 -9.70 -7.04 6.80
C LYS A 145 -8.25 -6.88 7.27
N TYR A 146 -7.37 -6.50 6.35
CA TYR A 146 -5.99 -6.15 6.64
C TYR A 146 -5.69 -4.76 6.09
N ILE A 147 -4.89 -3.97 6.78
CA ILE A 147 -4.33 -2.70 6.30
C ILE A 147 -2.86 -2.66 6.70
N SER A 148 -2.05 -2.03 5.86
CA SER A 148 -0.65 -1.77 6.17
C SER A 148 -0.28 -0.36 5.78
N ALA A 149 0.45 0.34 6.65
CA ALA A 149 0.97 1.67 6.37
C ALA A 149 2.37 1.84 6.96
N GLU A 150 3.24 2.52 6.22
CA GLU A 150 4.62 2.73 6.65
C GLU A 150 4.68 3.68 7.86
N SER A 151 5.39 3.25 8.91
CA SER A 151 5.51 3.93 10.19
C SER A 151 6.59 5.02 10.19
N HIS A 152 6.58 5.88 9.17
CA HIS A 152 7.43 7.06 9.12
C HIS A 152 7.04 8.14 10.15
N SER A 153 5.80 8.10 10.65
CA SER A 153 5.30 8.96 11.71
C SER A 153 4.53 8.17 12.76
N ILE A 154 4.66 8.58 14.03
CA ILE A 154 3.87 8.02 15.14
C ILE A 154 2.36 8.19 14.90
N GLU A 155 1.96 9.16 14.05
CA GLU A 155 0.57 9.35 13.67
C GLU A 155 -0.05 8.11 13.02
N VAL A 156 0.72 7.33 12.26
CA VAL A 156 0.22 6.10 11.61
C VAL A 156 -0.23 5.10 12.67
N PHE A 157 0.61 4.86 13.68
CA PHE A 157 0.26 4.02 14.83
C PHE A 157 -0.98 4.54 15.56
N ILE A 158 -1.03 5.85 15.87
CA ILE A 158 -2.15 6.45 16.60
C ILE A 158 -3.46 6.30 15.81
N LEU A 159 -3.43 6.52 14.49
CA LEU A 159 -4.58 6.35 13.62
C LEU A 159 -5.10 4.92 13.61
N LEU A 160 -4.21 3.93 13.41
CA LEU A 160 -4.57 2.52 13.42
C LEU A 160 -5.13 2.09 14.78
N ALA A 161 -4.48 2.48 15.88
CA ALA A 161 -4.89 2.09 17.23
C ALA A 161 -6.18 2.79 17.70
N SER A 162 -6.45 4.03 17.27
CA SER A 162 -7.55 4.84 17.81
C SER A 162 -8.78 4.89 16.90
N LEU A 163 -8.58 4.88 15.58
CA LEU A 163 -9.66 4.98 14.60
C LEU A 163 -9.81 3.70 13.79
N GLY A 164 -8.76 2.87 13.69
CA GLY A 164 -8.75 1.68 12.83
C GLY A 164 -9.77 0.62 13.20
N ASN A 165 -10.20 0.54 14.46
CA ASN A 165 -11.04 -0.54 14.98
C ASN A 165 -10.43 -1.93 14.70
N TYR A 166 -9.11 -2.04 14.87
CA TYR A 166 -8.34 -3.27 14.81
C TYR A 166 -7.90 -3.66 16.22
N ASP A 167 -8.09 -4.93 16.58
CA ASP A 167 -7.74 -5.44 17.92
C ASP A 167 -6.28 -5.90 18.03
N ALA A 168 -5.63 -6.15 16.89
CA ALA A 168 -4.33 -6.76 16.85
C ALA A 168 -3.50 -6.30 15.64
N PHE A 169 -2.18 -6.29 15.82
CA PHE A 169 -1.22 -5.71 14.89
C PHE A 169 0.03 -6.61 14.78
N LYS A 170 0.76 -6.46 13.68
CA LYS A 170 2.12 -7.00 13.50
C LYS A 170 3.02 -5.87 13.03
N ILE A 171 4.33 -6.09 13.03
CA ILE A 171 5.29 -5.17 12.41
C ILE A 171 6.14 -5.96 11.42
N VAL A 172 6.31 -5.41 10.23
CA VAL A 172 7.29 -5.86 9.25
C VAL A 172 8.41 -4.84 9.18
N ASN A 173 9.66 -5.27 9.33
CA ASN A 173 10.82 -4.40 9.13
C ASN A 173 11.29 -4.51 7.68
N GLY A 174 11.12 -3.44 6.91
CA GLY A 174 11.40 -3.41 5.47
C GLY A 174 12.84 -3.80 5.15
N SER A 175 13.78 -3.42 6.02
CA SER A 175 15.21 -3.74 5.82
C SER A 175 15.54 -5.23 5.88
N SER A 176 14.70 -6.04 6.53
CA SER A 176 14.92 -7.49 6.69
C SER A 176 13.99 -8.35 5.83
N VAL A 177 13.04 -7.78 5.09
CA VAL A 177 12.00 -8.52 4.35
C VAL A 177 12.60 -9.63 3.49
N ALA A 178 13.56 -9.29 2.62
CA ALA A 178 14.15 -10.23 1.68
C ALA A 178 14.93 -11.37 2.37
N THR A 179 15.46 -11.14 3.58
CA THR A 179 16.20 -12.14 4.34
C THR A 179 15.29 -12.98 5.24
N THR A 180 14.35 -12.34 5.92
CA THR A 180 13.43 -12.99 6.87
C THR A 180 12.43 -13.86 6.14
N TYR A 181 11.92 -13.39 5.00
CA TYR A 181 10.91 -14.06 4.20
C TYR A 181 11.51 -14.69 2.93
N HIS A 182 12.76 -15.15 2.99
CA HIS A 182 13.35 -15.96 1.95
C HIS A 182 12.80 -17.39 2.01
N ASN A 183 12.33 -17.94 0.88
CA ASN A 183 11.66 -19.24 0.79
C ASN A 183 10.57 -19.40 1.86
N TRP A 184 9.76 -18.37 2.03
CA TRP A 184 8.72 -18.30 3.03
C TRP A 184 7.42 -18.96 2.55
N PRO A 185 6.76 -19.80 3.37
CA PRO A 185 5.45 -20.33 3.04
C PRO A 185 4.41 -19.20 3.05
N ILE A 186 3.62 -19.11 1.99
CA ILE A 186 2.51 -18.18 1.88
C ILE A 186 1.22 -18.92 1.53
N SER A 187 0.10 -18.43 2.02
CA SER A 187 -1.20 -18.86 1.53
C SER A 187 -1.48 -18.20 0.17
N THR A 188 -2.19 -18.84 -0.75
CA THR A 188 -2.65 -18.26 -2.03
C THR A 188 -4.16 -18.40 -2.18
N THR A 189 -4.71 -18.01 -3.34
CA THR A 189 -6.11 -18.29 -3.68
C THR A 189 -6.38 -19.77 -4.00
N THR A 190 -5.33 -20.57 -4.26
CA THR A 190 -5.44 -21.98 -4.69
C THR A 190 -4.79 -22.98 -3.74
N GLY A 191 -4.17 -22.54 -2.64
CA GLY A 191 -3.49 -23.43 -1.69
C GLY A 191 -2.36 -22.70 -0.96
N GLU A 192 -1.23 -23.38 -0.81
CA GLU A 192 0.01 -22.82 -0.25
C GLU A 192 1.13 -22.89 -1.28
N GLU A 193 2.07 -21.96 -1.22
CA GLU A 193 3.30 -22.01 -2.00
C GLU A 193 4.48 -21.43 -1.21
N VAL A 194 5.68 -21.62 -1.73
CA VAL A 194 6.89 -20.98 -1.20
C VAL A 194 7.20 -19.75 -2.06
N TYR A 195 7.42 -18.61 -1.40
CA TYR A 195 7.72 -17.34 -2.05
C TYR A 195 8.97 -16.70 -1.45
N SER A 196 9.73 -15.96 -2.25
CA SER A 196 10.86 -15.16 -1.79
C SER A 196 10.62 -13.71 -2.16
N PHE A 197 10.46 -12.86 -1.14
CA PHE A 197 10.21 -11.44 -1.34
C PHE A 197 11.48 -10.74 -1.87
N PRO A 198 11.36 -9.90 -2.91
CA PRO A 198 12.50 -9.17 -3.44
C PRO A 198 12.99 -8.11 -2.45
N TYR A 199 14.21 -7.63 -2.68
CA TYR A 199 14.71 -6.45 -1.96
C TYR A 199 13.83 -5.24 -2.29
N HIS A 200 13.50 -4.43 -1.28
CA HIS A 200 12.55 -3.30 -1.36
C HIS A 200 11.04 -3.64 -1.45
N SER A 201 10.65 -4.91 -1.36
CA SER A 201 9.24 -5.27 -1.16
C SER A 201 8.74 -4.86 0.23
N ALA A 202 7.46 -4.52 0.33
CA ALA A 202 6.76 -4.34 1.59
C ALA A 202 6.71 -5.62 2.45
N GLY A 203 6.87 -6.79 1.82
CA GLY A 203 6.80 -8.09 2.46
C GLY A 203 5.40 -8.69 2.52
N PRO A 204 5.21 -9.76 3.31
CA PRO A 204 3.91 -10.40 3.46
C PRO A 204 2.92 -9.50 4.21
N PHE A 205 1.63 -9.82 4.09
CA PHE A 205 0.59 -9.22 4.94
C PHE A 205 -0.23 -10.30 5.65
N GLY A 206 -0.92 -9.90 6.72
CA GLY A 206 -1.87 -10.77 7.42
C GLY A 206 -1.18 -11.97 8.10
N GLU A 207 -1.71 -13.17 7.86
CA GLU A 207 -1.18 -14.40 8.47
C GLU A 207 0.16 -14.84 7.87
N ASP A 208 0.52 -14.36 6.68
CA ASP A 208 1.83 -14.67 6.09
C ASP A 208 2.96 -13.91 6.83
N VAL A 209 2.64 -12.89 7.65
CA VAL A 209 3.62 -12.19 8.48
C VAL A 209 4.02 -13.05 9.68
N ALA A 210 5.32 -13.28 9.83
CA ALA A 210 5.88 -14.01 10.97
C ALA A 210 5.49 -13.40 12.34
N GLY A 211 5.37 -14.27 13.34
CA GLY A 211 5.06 -13.87 14.72
C GLY A 211 3.56 -13.77 15.01
N GLU A 212 3.26 -13.51 16.28
CA GLU A 212 1.90 -13.40 16.79
C GLU A 212 1.33 -12.00 16.57
N TRP A 213 0.01 -11.92 16.39
CA TRP A 213 -0.70 -10.65 16.45
C TRP A 213 -0.69 -10.11 17.89
N VAL A 214 -0.32 -8.84 18.06
CA VAL A 214 -0.23 -8.18 19.37
C VAL A 214 -1.21 -7.01 19.48
N ASN A 215 -1.67 -6.70 20.69
CA ASN A 215 -2.52 -5.52 20.90
C ASN A 215 -1.73 -4.20 20.75
N SER A 216 -2.46 -3.08 20.72
CA SER A 216 -1.88 -1.74 20.53
C SER A 216 -0.88 -1.32 21.62
N GLU A 217 -1.06 -1.76 22.87
CA GLU A 217 -0.12 -1.48 23.97
C GLU A 217 1.23 -2.16 23.74
N SER A 218 1.20 -3.45 23.40
CA SER A 218 2.40 -4.22 23.07
C SER A 218 3.09 -3.67 21.82
N LEU A 219 2.32 -3.32 20.79
CA LEU A 219 2.84 -2.66 19.60
C LEU A 219 3.55 -1.34 19.94
N PHE A 220 2.94 -0.51 20.78
CA PHE A 220 3.53 0.75 21.23
C PHE A 220 4.86 0.56 21.95
N ARG A 221 4.95 -0.45 22.83
CA ARG A 221 6.21 -0.79 23.52
C ARG A 221 7.31 -1.19 22.53
N THR A 222 6.98 -1.96 21.50
CA THR A 222 7.92 -2.32 20.43
C THR A 222 8.38 -1.07 19.66
N LEU A 223 7.48 -0.17 19.29
CA LEU A 223 7.84 1.07 18.60
C LEU A 223 8.71 2.01 19.47
N LEU A 224 8.49 2.04 20.78
CA LEU A 224 9.35 2.79 21.72
C LEU A 224 10.77 2.20 21.82
N SER A 225 10.89 0.87 21.79
CA SER A 225 12.18 0.18 21.85
C SER A 225 12.95 0.34 20.54
N ASP A 226 12.28 0.05 19.42
CA ASP A 226 12.95 -0.16 18.14
C ASP A 226 12.94 1.10 17.26
N GLY A 227 12.20 2.14 17.66
CA GLY A 227 12.01 3.38 16.91
C GLY A 227 11.02 3.25 15.73
N LEU A 228 10.76 4.40 15.11
CA LEU A 228 10.05 4.50 13.83
C LEU A 228 11.01 4.33 12.64
N GLY A 229 10.50 4.31 11.42
CA GLY A 229 11.30 4.23 10.19
C GLY A 229 10.66 3.35 9.15
N TRP A 230 11.49 2.66 8.35
CA TRP A 230 11.07 1.72 7.31
C TRP A 230 10.50 0.43 7.94
N LYS A 231 9.31 0.58 8.51
CA LYS A 231 8.55 -0.45 9.21
C LYS A 231 7.10 -0.30 8.86
N ASP A 232 6.48 -1.39 8.46
CA ASP A 232 5.05 -1.44 8.20
C ASP A 232 4.32 -1.98 9.43
N ILE A 233 3.24 -1.30 9.81
CA ILE A 233 2.27 -1.75 10.83
C ILE A 233 1.06 -2.34 10.13
#